data_AF-A0A1F8JNY3-F1
#
_entry.id   AF-A0A1F8JNY3-F1
#
_cell.length_a   1.000
_cell.length_b   1.000
_cell.length_c   1.000
_cell.angle_alpha   90.00
_cell.angle_beta   90.00
_cell.angle_gamma   90.00
#
_symmetry.space_group_name_H-M   'P 1'
#
loop_
_entity.id
_entity.type
_entity.pdbx_description
1 polymer ?
#
loop_
_entity_poly.entity_id
_entity_poly.type
_entity_poly.pdbx_seq_one_letter_code
_entity_poly.pdbx_strand_id
1 'polypeptide(L)'
;MAHTHPIGAIVNFCSNESRFLKACLEETEKFARQIIVPVCDHFFDGRAENRALLEEIYAAFPKCLFVEYPFIPDQIPKRIWKCVNPAHFWHSFSRLAGFTFLQDGIESVLFLDADEVPEGGKVAEWLDCSDYQHHTVLKMANYWYFREPSNQALKWEDSVVLAQKRAIDPNLLLKEEERDAIFDLLPGPKRRRVAGIDGEPMFHHYSWVRTQEEMLAKVSAWGHKKDRDWVALVKKEFERPFSGTDFVHGYQYRSVSPRFQISFEEPRFESRGKANVKRLTRKELLGLVRAKKNGFWSRIRCPFDKGLDF
;
A
#
# COMPACT_ATOMS: atom_id res chain seq x y z
N MET A 1 -17.13 -14.68 -11.36
CA MET A 1 -17.55 -15.24 -10.05
C MET A 1 -18.20 -14.12 -9.27
N ALA A 2 -19.33 -14.37 -8.60
CA ALA A 2 -19.93 -13.34 -7.75
C ALA A 2 -19.06 -13.19 -6.49
N HIS A 3 -18.62 -11.97 -6.17
CA HIS A 3 -17.91 -11.69 -4.93
C HIS A 3 -18.86 -11.92 -3.75
N THR A 4 -18.67 -13.02 -3.03
CA THR A 4 -19.48 -13.40 -1.87
C THR A 4 -19.14 -12.56 -0.64
N HIS A 5 -17.88 -12.16 -0.50
CA HIS A 5 -17.39 -11.42 0.66
C HIS A 5 -17.39 -9.90 0.45
N PRO A 6 -17.82 -9.10 1.44
CA PRO A 6 -17.87 -7.64 1.37
C PRO A 6 -16.49 -6.98 1.61
N ILE A 7 -15.50 -7.35 0.80
CA ILE A 7 -14.12 -6.85 0.88
C ILE A 7 -13.92 -5.66 -0.05
N GLY A 8 -13.42 -4.55 0.49
CA GLY A 8 -12.90 -3.43 -0.28
C GLY A 8 -11.38 -3.43 -0.21
N ALA A 9 -10.70 -3.33 -1.35
CA ALA A 9 -9.26 -3.18 -1.41
C ALA A 9 -8.89 -1.71 -1.69
N ILE A 10 -7.94 -1.18 -0.93
CA ILE A 10 -7.30 0.11 -1.20
C ILE A 10 -5.85 -0.18 -1.57
N VAL A 11 -5.50 0.09 -2.82
CA VAL A 11 -4.17 -0.18 -3.38
C VAL A 11 -3.44 1.14 -3.54
N ASN A 12 -2.45 1.39 -2.68
CA ASN A 12 -1.57 2.54 -2.79
C ASN A 12 -0.68 2.41 -4.03
N PHE A 13 -0.63 3.46 -4.84
CA PHE A 13 0.02 3.40 -6.15
C PHE A 13 0.70 4.73 -6.53
N CYS A 14 1.82 4.60 -7.25
CA CYS A 14 2.42 5.64 -8.08
C CYS A 14 3.03 4.99 -9.33
N SER A 15 3.31 5.77 -10.38
CA SER A 15 3.74 5.22 -11.67
C SER A 15 5.09 4.49 -11.63
N ASN A 16 5.93 4.74 -10.62
CA ASN A 16 7.16 3.98 -10.36
C ASN A 16 6.91 2.51 -9.94
N GLU A 17 5.66 2.16 -9.62
CA GLU A 17 5.22 0.80 -9.27
C GLU A 17 4.36 0.16 -10.38
N SER A 18 4.26 0.79 -11.55
CA SER A 18 3.38 0.36 -12.66
C SER A 18 3.60 -1.09 -13.08
N ARG A 19 4.85 -1.59 -13.01
CA ARG A 19 5.22 -2.99 -13.29
C ARG A 19 4.46 -4.02 -12.45
N PHE A 20 4.01 -3.65 -11.25
CA PHE A 20 3.32 -4.57 -10.33
C PHE A 20 1.80 -4.39 -10.37
N LEU A 21 1.34 -3.21 -10.77
CA LEU A 21 -0.06 -2.80 -10.66
C LEU A 21 -1.00 -3.77 -11.38
N LYS A 22 -0.68 -4.19 -12.61
CA LYS A 22 -1.56 -5.08 -13.38
C LYS A 22 -1.82 -6.38 -12.64
N ALA A 23 -0.76 -7.06 -12.19
CA ALA A 23 -0.89 -8.31 -11.43
C ALA A 23 -1.65 -8.08 -10.12
N CYS A 24 -1.32 -7.01 -9.38
CA CYS A 24 -2.00 -6.68 -8.13
C CYS A 24 -3.52 -6.48 -8.33
N LEU A 25 -3.93 -5.68 -9.32
CA LEU A 25 -5.34 -5.41 -9.58
C LEU A 25 -6.08 -6.63 -10.13
N GLU A 26 -5.51 -7.36 -11.10
CA GLU A 26 -6.15 -8.54 -11.70
C GLU A 26 -6.34 -9.67 -10.69
N GLU A 27 -5.39 -9.87 -9.77
CA GLU A 27 -5.55 -10.85 -8.69
C GLU A 27 -6.52 -10.36 -7.61
N THR A 28 -6.50 -9.07 -7.28
CA THR A 28 -7.44 -8.48 -6.32
C THR A 28 -8.88 -8.54 -6.85
N GLU A 29 -9.10 -8.37 -8.15
CA GLU A 29 -10.39 -8.52 -8.84
C GLU A 29 -10.99 -9.93 -8.73
N LYS A 30 -10.26 -10.92 -8.21
CA LYS A 30 -10.80 -12.28 -8.02
C LYS A 30 -11.61 -12.41 -6.73
N PHE A 31 -11.34 -11.58 -5.72
CA PHE A 31 -11.97 -11.70 -4.40
C PHE A 31 -12.56 -10.38 -3.87
N ALA A 32 -12.00 -9.23 -4.23
CA ALA A 32 -12.49 -7.94 -3.73
C ALA A 32 -13.75 -7.49 -4.46
N ARG A 33 -14.76 -7.07 -3.70
CA ARG A 33 -16.01 -6.50 -4.23
C ARG A 33 -15.82 -5.08 -4.76
N GLN A 34 -14.88 -4.33 -4.19
CA GLN A 34 -14.53 -2.98 -4.61
C GLN A 34 -13.02 -2.82 -4.56
N ILE A 35 -12.44 -2.18 -5.58
CA ILE A 35 -11.03 -1.82 -5.61
C ILE A 35 -10.92 -0.31 -5.83
N ILE A 36 -10.18 0.34 -4.94
CA ILE A 36 -9.92 1.78 -4.99
C ILE A 36 -8.41 1.98 -5.08
N VAL A 37 -7.97 2.80 -6.03
CA VAL A 37 -6.57 3.11 -6.26
C VAL A 37 -6.37 4.62 -6.10
N PRO A 38 -5.96 5.08 -4.90
CA PRO A 38 -5.64 6.49 -4.68
C PRO A 38 -4.34 6.84 -5.40
N VAL A 39 -4.31 8.00 -6.07
CA VAL A 39 -3.15 8.47 -6.86
C VAL A 39 -2.87 9.94 -6.54
N CYS A 40 -1.68 10.23 -6.03
CA CYS A 40 -1.20 11.60 -5.91
C CYS A 40 -0.72 12.09 -7.27
N ASP A 41 -1.03 13.32 -7.68
CA ASP A 41 -0.56 13.86 -8.97
C ASP A 41 0.94 14.19 -9.02
N HIS A 42 1.67 13.96 -7.92
CA HIS A 42 3.13 14.09 -7.80
C HIS A 42 3.71 12.98 -6.91
N PHE A 43 4.99 12.68 -7.13
CA PHE A 43 5.81 11.95 -6.18
C PHE A 43 6.10 12.80 -4.93
N PHE A 44 6.52 12.15 -3.83
CA PHE A 44 6.74 12.85 -2.55
C PHE A 44 7.98 13.76 -2.56
N ASP A 45 8.82 13.68 -3.59
CA ASP A 45 9.90 14.63 -3.86
C ASP A 45 9.45 15.87 -4.64
N GLY A 46 8.16 15.95 -5.02
CA GLY A 46 7.55 17.07 -5.73
C GLY A 46 7.64 16.98 -7.25
N ARG A 47 8.25 15.93 -7.83
CA ARG A 47 8.17 15.70 -9.28
C ARG A 47 6.76 15.29 -9.67
N ALA A 48 6.27 15.79 -10.80
CA ALA A 48 4.95 15.44 -11.33
C ALA A 48 4.87 13.95 -11.65
N GLU A 49 3.67 13.38 -11.50
CA GLU A 49 3.40 12.02 -11.94
C GLU A 49 3.46 11.88 -13.47
N ASN A 50 3.64 10.64 -13.93
CA ASN A 50 3.58 10.32 -15.35
C ASN A 50 2.12 10.33 -15.85
N ARG A 51 1.64 11.50 -16.26
CA ARG A 51 0.26 11.70 -16.73
C ARG A 51 -0.13 10.77 -17.87
N ALA A 52 0.74 10.58 -18.87
CA ALA A 52 0.42 9.74 -20.03
C ALA A 52 0.17 8.28 -19.60
N LEU A 53 1.08 7.74 -18.79
CA LEU A 53 0.95 6.39 -18.25
C LEU A 53 -0.27 6.24 -17.33
N LEU A 54 -0.58 7.25 -16.51
CA LEU A 54 -1.78 7.23 -15.67
C LEU A 54 -3.07 7.12 -16.50
N GLU A 55 -3.20 7.87 -17.59
CA GLU A 55 -4.41 7.79 -18.42
C GLU A 55 -4.54 6.43 -19.11
N GLU A 56 -3.43 5.80 -19.52
CA GLU A 56 -3.42 4.41 -20.03
C GLU A 56 -3.88 3.41 -18.95
N ILE A 57 -3.33 3.52 -17.74
CA ILE A 57 -3.71 2.69 -16.59
C ILE A 57 -5.19 2.84 -16.26
N TYR A 58 -5.70 4.07 -16.20
CA TYR A 58 -7.10 4.33 -15.87
C TYR A 58 -8.05 3.69 -16.89
N ALA A 59 -7.69 3.74 -18.17
CA ALA A 59 -8.47 3.11 -19.24
C ALA A 59 -8.39 1.58 -19.21
N ALA A 60 -7.29 1.00 -18.72
CA ALA A 60 -7.10 -0.44 -18.61
C ALA A 60 -7.91 -1.09 -17.47
N PHE A 61 -8.27 -0.35 -16.42
CA PHE A 61 -8.99 -0.88 -15.25
C PHE A 61 -10.29 -0.12 -14.94
N PRO A 62 -11.29 -0.13 -15.85
CA PRO A 62 -12.53 0.64 -15.68
C PRO A 62 -13.41 0.18 -14.50
N LYS A 63 -13.17 -1.02 -13.97
CA LYS A 63 -13.86 -1.54 -12.77
C LYS A 63 -13.28 -0.99 -11.46
N CYS A 64 -12.02 -0.57 -11.46
CA CYS A 64 -11.39 0.07 -10.33
C CYS A 64 -11.84 1.53 -10.22
N LEU A 65 -11.98 2.06 -9.02
CA LEU A 65 -12.12 3.50 -8.81
C LEU A 65 -10.75 4.12 -8.56
N PHE A 66 -10.29 4.95 -9.49
CA PHE A 66 -9.10 5.77 -9.26
C PHE A 66 -9.49 7.06 -8.54
N VAL A 67 -8.84 7.35 -7.41
CA VAL A 67 -9.07 8.60 -6.66
C VAL A 67 -7.83 9.46 -6.75
N GLU A 68 -7.82 10.36 -7.72
CA GLU A 68 -6.68 11.25 -7.96
C GLU A 68 -6.79 12.49 -7.08
N TYR A 69 -5.68 12.91 -6.45
CA TYR A 69 -5.66 14.08 -5.57
C TYR A 69 -4.40 14.94 -5.73
N PRO A 70 -4.49 16.26 -5.46
CA PRO A 70 -3.39 17.17 -5.71
C PRO A 70 -2.34 17.17 -4.60
N PHE A 71 -1.06 17.20 -4.96
CA PHE A 71 0.05 17.41 -4.05
C PHE A 71 0.16 18.88 -3.66
N ILE A 72 -0.15 19.19 -2.39
CA ILE A 72 -0.19 20.58 -1.88
C ILE A 72 0.55 20.74 -0.54
N PRO A 73 1.85 20.40 -0.47
CA PRO A 73 2.61 20.37 0.78
C PRO A 73 2.56 21.68 1.57
N ASP A 74 2.58 22.83 0.87
CA ASP A 74 2.58 24.16 1.51
C ASP A 74 1.23 24.55 2.14
N GLN A 75 0.15 23.84 1.80
CA GLN A 75 -1.20 24.09 2.32
C GLN A 75 -1.57 23.15 3.46
N ILE A 76 -0.76 22.12 3.73
CA ILE A 76 -0.97 21.23 4.87
C ILE A 76 -0.56 21.97 6.16
N PRO A 77 -1.39 21.95 7.22
CA PRO A 77 -1.06 22.61 8.48
C PRO A 77 0.30 22.17 9.04
N LYS A 78 1.23 23.11 9.22
CA LYS A 78 2.60 22.86 9.71
C LYS A 78 2.69 22.05 11.01
N ARG A 79 1.65 22.07 11.85
CA ARG A 79 1.56 21.25 13.08
C ARG A 79 1.55 19.74 12.80
N ILE A 80 1.07 19.32 11.62
CA ILE A 80 1.07 17.90 11.21
C ILE A 80 2.51 17.43 11.04
N TRP A 81 3.37 18.26 10.44
CA TRP A 81 4.80 17.96 10.23
C TRP A 81 5.62 17.85 11.52
N LYS A 82 5.07 18.27 12.66
CA LYS A 82 5.66 18.02 13.97
C LYS A 82 5.38 16.60 14.50
N CYS A 83 4.40 15.91 13.91
CA CYS A 83 3.90 14.62 14.38
C CYS A 83 4.13 13.50 13.38
N VAL A 84 4.21 13.83 12.08
CA VAL A 84 4.27 12.87 10.99
C VAL A 84 5.25 13.36 9.94
N ASN A 85 6.15 12.48 9.49
CA ASN A 85 7.05 12.71 8.37
C ASN A 85 6.23 13.01 7.10
N PRO A 86 6.61 14.03 6.30
CA PRO A 86 5.88 14.34 5.07
C PRO A 86 5.66 13.16 4.12
N ALA A 87 6.66 12.28 3.95
CA ALA A 87 6.53 11.10 3.09
C ALA A 87 5.49 10.12 3.65
N HIS A 88 5.56 9.83 4.95
CA HIS A 88 4.61 8.94 5.62
C HIS A 88 3.21 9.51 5.59
N PHE A 89 3.06 10.84 5.75
CA PHE A 89 1.77 11.50 5.64
C PHE A 89 1.13 11.32 4.27
N TRP A 90 1.86 11.55 3.18
CA TRP A 90 1.27 11.44 1.84
C TRP A 90 0.95 10.00 1.47
N HIS A 91 1.78 9.06 1.89
CA HIS A 91 1.54 7.62 1.75
C HIS A 91 0.29 7.16 2.53
N SER A 92 0.16 7.63 3.76
CA SER A 92 -0.99 7.41 4.64
C SER A 92 -2.26 8.11 4.16
N PHE A 93 -2.11 9.31 3.59
CA PHE A 93 -3.22 10.09 3.03
C PHE A 93 -3.84 9.38 1.83
N SER A 94 -3.06 8.70 0.98
CA SER A 94 -3.60 7.84 -0.09
C SER A 94 -4.63 6.86 0.49
N ARG A 95 -4.28 6.14 1.56
CA ARG A 95 -5.18 5.18 2.22
C ARG A 95 -6.44 5.84 2.77
N LEU A 96 -6.29 7.00 3.42
CA LEU A 96 -7.44 7.77 3.90
C LEU A 96 -8.37 8.21 2.75
N ALA A 97 -7.80 8.75 1.68
CA ALA A 97 -8.56 9.17 0.50
C ALA A 97 -9.34 7.99 -0.06
N GLY A 98 -8.69 6.84 -0.27
CA GLY A 98 -9.35 5.62 -0.72
C GLY A 98 -10.47 5.17 0.22
N PHE A 99 -10.21 5.17 1.52
CA PHE A 99 -11.17 4.76 2.55
C PHE A 99 -12.48 5.54 2.50
N THR A 100 -12.42 6.85 2.19
CA THR A 100 -13.63 7.70 2.11
C THR A 100 -14.55 7.38 0.94
N PHE A 101 -14.10 6.58 -0.04
CA PHE A 101 -14.90 6.15 -1.20
C PHE A 101 -15.36 4.69 -1.10
N LEU A 102 -15.15 4.02 0.04
CA LEU A 102 -15.67 2.67 0.27
C LEU A 102 -17.20 2.68 0.38
N GLN A 103 -17.86 1.86 -0.42
CA GLN A 103 -19.32 1.73 -0.41
C GLN A 103 -19.85 1.16 0.91
N ASP A 104 -21.11 1.45 1.24
CA ASP A 104 -21.74 1.02 2.50
C ASP A 104 -21.78 -0.50 2.67
N GLY A 105 -21.88 -1.25 1.56
CA GLY A 105 -21.86 -2.72 1.56
C GLY A 105 -20.48 -3.36 1.74
N ILE A 106 -19.42 -2.58 1.99
CA ILE A 106 -18.09 -3.08 2.33
C ILE A 106 -17.97 -3.18 3.86
N GLU A 107 -17.57 -4.34 4.36
CA GLU A 107 -17.43 -4.59 5.81
C GLU A 107 -15.98 -4.73 6.24
N SER A 108 -15.09 -5.20 5.37
CA SER A 108 -13.66 -5.32 5.64
C SER A 108 -12.82 -4.64 4.56
N VAL A 109 -11.70 -4.07 4.98
CA VAL A 109 -10.81 -3.26 4.14
C VAL A 109 -9.43 -3.91 4.11
N LEU A 110 -8.99 -4.27 2.91
CA LEU A 110 -7.64 -4.74 2.64
C LEU A 110 -6.78 -3.55 2.18
N PHE A 111 -5.71 -3.27 2.91
CA PHE A 111 -4.74 -2.26 2.52
C PHE A 111 -3.54 -2.94 1.88
N LEU A 112 -3.26 -2.55 0.63
CA LEU A 112 -2.16 -3.05 -0.18
C LEU A 112 -1.32 -1.88 -0.70
N ASP A 113 -0.04 -2.13 -0.89
CA ASP A 113 0.77 -1.37 -1.83
C ASP A 113 0.76 -2.09 -3.19
N ALA A 114 0.97 -1.36 -4.30
CA ALA A 114 0.90 -1.96 -5.64
C ALA A 114 1.90 -3.11 -5.87
N ASP A 115 2.99 -3.17 -5.08
CA ASP A 115 3.99 -4.22 -5.08
C ASP A 115 3.66 -5.42 -4.17
N GLU A 116 2.50 -5.41 -3.50
CA GLU A 116 1.98 -6.50 -2.65
C GLU A 116 0.89 -7.28 -3.40
N VAL A 117 1.32 -8.21 -4.25
CA VAL A 117 0.43 -8.95 -5.16
C VAL A 117 -0.18 -10.17 -4.44
N PRO A 118 -1.51 -10.30 -4.35
CA PRO A 118 -2.17 -11.48 -3.80
C PRO A 118 -2.20 -12.65 -4.79
N GLU A 119 -2.24 -13.89 -4.29
CA GLU A 119 -2.76 -15.05 -5.03
C GLU A 119 -4.29 -15.05 -4.92
N GLY A 120 -4.98 -14.33 -5.82
CA GLY A 120 -6.40 -13.99 -5.63
C GLY A 120 -7.33 -15.18 -5.48
N GLY A 121 -7.04 -16.29 -6.15
CA GLY A 121 -7.78 -17.55 -5.99
C GLY A 121 -7.64 -18.16 -4.58
N LYS A 122 -6.42 -18.16 -4.03
CA LYS A 122 -6.18 -18.63 -2.65
C LYS A 122 -6.82 -17.73 -1.62
N VAL A 123 -6.79 -16.41 -1.85
CA VAL A 123 -7.46 -15.45 -0.95
C VAL A 123 -8.97 -15.67 -0.96
N ALA A 124 -9.58 -15.90 -2.13
CA ALA A 124 -11.01 -16.22 -2.22
C ALA A 124 -11.35 -17.50 -1.44
N GLU A 125 -10.59 -18.58 -1.66
CA GLU A 125 -10.78 -19.86 -0.96
C GLU A 125 -10.62 -19.70 0.55
N TRP A 126 -9.61 -18.96 1.00
CA TRP A 126 -9.39 -18.68 2.41
C TRP A 126 -10.52 -17.84 3.03
N LEU A 127 -11.08 -16.87 2.29
CA LEU A 127 -12.23 -16.08 2.78
C LEU A 127 -13.46 -16.97 3.02
N ASP A 128 -13.70 -17.96 2.16
CA ASP A 128 -14.86 -18.86 2.26
C ASP A 128 -14.81 -19.76 3.50
N CYS A 129 -13.63 -20.06 4.05
CA CYS A 129 -13.46 -21.01 5.16
C CYS A 129 -12.84 -20.42 6.44
N SER A 130 -12.43 -19.15 6.44
CA SER A 130 -11.74 -18.52 7.58
C SER A 130 -12.68 -17.80 8.55
N ASP A 131 -12.15 -17.50 9.74
CA ASP A 131 -12.81 -16.73 10.79
C ASP A 131 -12.45 -15.23 10.76
N TYR A 132 -12.14 -14.69 9.57
CA TYR A 132 -11.61 -13.34 9.43
C TYR A 132 -12.56 -12.26 10.00
N GLN A 133 -13.87 -12.48 9.92
CA GLN A 133 -14.91 -11.59 10.45
C GLN A 133 -14.89 -11.50 11.99
N HIS A 134 -14.31 -12.50 12.68
CA HIS A 134 -14.17 -12.51 14.14
C HIS A 134 -12.95 -11.73 14.63
N HIS A 135 -12.13 -11.19 13.72
CA HIS A 135 -10.96 -10.40 14.04
C HIS A 135 -11.16 -8.96 13.63
N THR A 136 -10.76 -8.03 14.50
CA THR A 136 -10.76 -6.60 14.17
C THR A 136 -9.71 -6.29 13.11
N VAL A 137 -8.52 -6.90 13.23
CA VAL A 137 -7.39 -6.70 12.31
C VAL A 137 -6.60 -8.00 12.15
N LEU A 138 -6.18 -8.26 10.92
CA LEU A 138 -5.30 -9.34 10.53
C LEU A 138 -4.08 -8.77 9.81
N LYS A 139 -2.89 -9.21 10.19
CA LYS A 139 -1.66 -9.05 9.39
C LYS A 139 -1.42 -10.32 8.58
N MET A 140 -1.52 -10.19 7.26
CA MET A 140 -1.43 -11.31 6.32
C MET A 140 0.02 -11.62 6.02
N ALA A 141 0.39 -12.89 6.11
CA ALA A 141 1.74 -13.34 5.80
C ALA A 141 2.06 -13.06 4.32
N ASN A 142 3.29 -12.65 4.04
CA ASN A 142 3.77 -12.42 2.69
C ASN A 142 5.18 -13.00 2.49
N TYR A 143 5.43 -13.44 1.26
CA TYR A 143 6.79 -13.66 0.77
C TYR A 143 7.44 -12.34 0.36
N TRP A 144 8.76 -12.29 0.41
CA TRP A 144 9.57 -11.21 -0.15
C TRP A 144 10.29 -11.66 -1.41
N TYR A 145 10.42 -10.75 -2.37
CA TYR A 145 11.19 -10.96 -3.60
C TYR A 145 12.25 -9.88 -3.78
N PHE A 146 13.38 -10.26 -4.39
CA PHE A 146 14.55 -9.38 -4.50
C PHE A 146 15.30 -9.59 -5.82
N ARG A 147 15.66 -8.50 -6.49
CA ARG A 147 16.34 -8.45 -7.80
C ARG A 147 15.53 -9.01 -8.97
N GLU A 148 14.89 -10.16 -8.81
CA GLU A 148 14.16 -10.88 -9.85
C GLU A 148 12.85 -11.43 -9.25
N PRO A 149 11.77 -11.55 -10.05
CA PRO A 149 10.50 -12.12 -9.57
C PRO A 149 10.59 -13.61 -9.23
N SER A 150 11.69 -14.27 -9.56
CA SER A 150 11.98 -15.68 -9.24
C SER A 150 12.76 -15.86 -7.94
N ASN A 151 13.35 -14.82 -7.37
CA ASN A 151 14.09 -14.91 -6.12
C ASN A 151 13.14 -14.70 -4.95
N GLN A 152 12.69 -15.78 -4.31
CA GLN A 152 11.77 -15.75 -3.17
C GLN A 152 12.53 -15.94 -1.85
N ALA A 153 12.28 -15.08 -0.87
CA ALA A 153 12.85 -15.20 0.47
C ALA A 153 12.33 -16.45 1.19
N LEU A 154 13.20 -17.10 1.94
CA LEU A 154 12.85 -18.22 2.83
C LEU A 154 12.11 -17.74 4.09
N LYS A 155 12.27 -16.47 4.46
CA LYS A 155 11.64 -15.85 5.62
C LYS A 155 10.38 -15.10 5.20
N TRP A 156 9.31 -15.28 5.98
CA TRP A 156 8.06 -14.56 5.79
C TRP A 156 8.02 -13.32 6.68
N GLU A 157 7.27 -12.33 6.21
CA GLU A 157 6.79 -11.21 7.03
C GLU A 157 5.26 -11.14 6.97
N ASP A 158 4.68 -10.07 7.52
CA ASP A 158 3.23 -9.89 7.54
C ASP A 158 2.80 -8.44 7.27
N SER A 159 3.24 -7.84 6.17
CA SER A 159 3.08 -6.40 5.89
C SER A 159 1.65 -5.99 5.51
N VAL A 160 0.87 -6.89 4.91
CA VAL A 160 -0.48 -6.62 4.40
C VAL A 160 -1.51 -6.61 5.53
N VAL A 161 -2.43 -5.65 5.52
CA VAL A 161 -3.42 -5.47 6.61
C VAL A 161 -4.85 -5.64 6.08
N LEU A 162 -5.59 -6.57 6.68
CA LEU A 162 -7.05 -6.69 6.52
C LEU A 162 -7.72 -6.26 7.84
N ALA A 163 -8.58 -5.26 7.80
CA ALA A 163 -9.23 -4.72 8.99
C ALA A 163 -10.73 -4.55 8.80
N GLN A 164 -11.51 -4.66 9.88
CA GLN A 164 -12.95 -4.42 9.83
C GLN A 164 -13.23 -2.93 9.64
N LYS A 165 -13.96 -2.55 8.57
CA LYS A 165 -14.27 -1.17 8.20
C LYS A 165 -14.86 -0.39 9.39
N ARG A 166 -15.79 -1.01 10.11
CA ARG A 166 -16.48 -0.43 11.28
C ARG A 166 -15.55 -0.07 12.44
N ALA A 167 -14.37 -0.68 12.52
CA ALA A 167 -13.42 -0.45 13.60
C ALA A 167 -12.39 0.63 13.26
N ILE A 168 -12.19 0.93 11.98
CA ILE A 168 -11.18 1.89 11.53
C ILE A 168 -11.63 3.31 11.87
N ASP A 169 -10.91 3.95 12.79
CA ASP A 169 -10.91 5.40 12.93
C ASP A 169 -10.09 6.00 11.78
N PRO A 170 -10.65 6.86 10.91
CA PRO A 170 -9.89 7.52 9.84
C PRO A 170 -8.63 8.26 10.32
N ASN A 171 -8.59 8.74 11.57
CA ASN A 171 -7.40 9.37 12.14
C ASN A 171 -6.23 8.41 12.30
N LEU A 172 -6.53 7.12 12.47
CA LEU A 172 -5.52 6.08 12.59
C LEU A 172 -4.73 5.91 11.30
N LEU A 173 -5.38 6.15 10.16
CA LEU A 173 -4.78 6.06 8.84
C LEU A 173 -3.76 7.17 8.56
N LEU A 174 -3.64 8.20 9.42
CA LEU A 174 -2.69 9.32 9.27
C LEU A 174 -1.58 9.31 10.34
N LYS A 175 -1.37 8.18 11.02
CA LYS A 175 -0.30 8.01 12.01
C LYS A 175 1.06 7.83 11.35
N GLU A 176 2.12 8.12 12.10
CA GLU A 176 3.51 8.01 11.62
C GLU A 176 3.89 6.57 11.30
N GLU A 177 3.33 5.63 12.07
CA GLU A 177 3.50 4.18 11.93
C GLU A 177 2.67 3.59 10.78
N GLU A 178 2.02 4.44 9.98
CA GLU A 178 1.26 4.07 8.77
C GLU A 178 0.23 2.94 9.04
N ARG A 179 0.25 1.87 8.23
CA ARG A 179 -0.68 0.73 8.38
C ARG A 179 -0.40 -0.11 9.63
N ASP A 180 0.81 -0.05 10.21
CA ASP A 180 1.10 -0.75 11.46
C ASP A 180 0.30 -0.15 12.63
N ALA A 181 0.01 1.15 12.59
CA ALA A 181 -0.88 1.79 13.56
C ALA A 181 -2.27 1.12 13.61
N ILE A 182 -2.79 0.66 12.46
CA ILE A 182 -4.08 -0.06 12.38
C ILE A 182 -4.03 -1.30 13.26
N PHE A 183 -2.98 -2.11 13.10
CA PHE A 183 -2.82 -3.32 13.89
C PHE A 183 -2.51 -2.99 15.35
N ASP A 184 -1.62 -2.05 15.63
CA ASP A 184 -1.14 -1.81 16.99
C ASP A 184 -2.20 -1.13 17.87
N LEU A 185 -2.97 -0.19 17.31
CA LEU A 185 -3.83 0.70 18.11
C LEU A 185 -5.32 0.32 18.08
N LEU A 186 -5.81 -0.43 17.10
CA LEU A 186 -7.22 -0.87 17.14
C LEU A 186 -7.46 -1.84 18.30
N PRO A 187 -8.58 -1.78 19.02
CA PRO A 187 -8.89 -2.76 20.06
C PRO A 187 -9.50 -4.06 19.47
N GLY A 188 -9.61 -5.08 20.32
CA GLY A 188 -10.29 -6.33 19.99
C GLY A 188 -9.38 -7.44 19.44
N PRO A 189 -9.96 -8.54 18.93
CA PRO A 189 -9.20 -9.71 18.51
C PRO A 189 -8.31 -9.40 17.30
N LYS A 190 -7.06 -9.83 17.36
CA LYS A 190 -6.03 -9.59 16.34
C LYS A 190 -5.29 -10.88 16.03
N ARG A 191 -4.83 -11.03 14.79
CA ARG A 191 -3.97 -12.15 14.39
C ARG A 191 -2.86 -11.66 13.45
N ARG A 192 -1.67 -12.25 13.60
CA ARG A 192 -0.48 -11.99 12.78
C ARG A 192 -0.11 -13.22 11.98
N ARG A 193 0.68 -13.02 10.92
CA ARG A 193 1.16 -14.07 10.02
C ARG A 193 0.04 -14.98 9.50
N VAL A 194 -1.08 -14.38 9.08
CA VAL A 194 -2.20 -15.15 8.53
C VAL A 194 -1.80 -15.71 7.17
N ALA A 195 -1.75 -17.05 7.09
CA ALA A 195 -1.45 -17.80 5.88
C ALA A 195 -2.74 -18.37 5.26
N GLY A 196 -2.62 -18.93 4.06
CA GLY A 196 -3.69 -19.66 3.38
C GLY A 196 -3.98 -21.01 4.04
N ILE A 197 -4.94 -21.74 3.46
CA ILE A 197 -5.41 -23.05 3.96
C ILE A 197 -4.28 -24.09 3.93
N ASP A 198 -3.39 -23.99 2.95
CA ASP A 198 -2.18 -24.80 2.80
C ASP A 198 -1.07 -24.44 3.80
N GLY A 199 -1.27 -23.44 4.65
CA GLY A 199 -0.29 -22.94 5.60
C GLY A 199 0.76 -22.01 4.99
N GLU A 200 0.67 -21.68 3.70
CA GLU A 200 1.62 -20.81 3.00
C GLU A 200 1.09 -19.38 2.83
N PRO A 201 1.95 -18.35 2.75
CA PRO A 201 1.54 -16.98 2.44
C PRO A 201 0.74 -16.88 1.14
N MET A 202 -0.32 -16.07 1.17
CA MET A 202 -1.15 -15.75 0.00
C MET A 202 -0.72 -14.45 -0.69
N PHE A 203 0.24 -13.71 -0.13
CA PHE A 203 0.68 -12.41 -0.62
C PHE A 203 2.17 -12.42 -0.97
N HIS A 204 2.55 -11.63 -1.96
CA HIS A 204 3.89 -11.59 -2.51
C HIS A 204 4.36 -10.14 -2.62
N HIS A 205 5.43 -9.78 -1.91
CA HIS A 205 5.95 -8.42 -1.87
C HIS A 205 7.17 -8.25 -2.77
N TYR A 206 7.01 -7.45 -3.82
CA TYR A 206 7.99 -7.25 -4.89
C TYR A 206 8.75 -5.92 -4.81
N SER A 207 8.74 -5.25 -3.66
CA SER A 207 9.30 -3.90 -3.48
C SER A 207 10.76 -3.72 -3.92
N TRP A 208 11.51 -4.82 -3.96
CA TRP A 208 12.93 -4.89 -4.31
C TRP A 208 13.23 -5.66 -5.60
N VAL A 209 12.20 -5.99 -6.40
CA VAL A 209 12.36 -6.52 -7.76
C VAL A 209 12.45 -5.35 -8.73
N ARG A 210 13.68 -4.85 -8.89
CA ARG A 210 13.99 -3.59 -9.56
C ARG A 210 15.32 -3.68 -10.31
N THR A 211 15.47 -2.90 -11.38
CA THR A 211 16.79 -2.66 -11.97
C THR A 211 17.66 -1.86 -10.99
N GLN A 212 18.95 -1.74 -11.29
CA GLN A 212 19.85 -0.93 -10.49
C GLN A 212 19.38 0.53 -10.41
N GLU A 213 18.98 1.09 -11.54
CA GLU A 213 18.52 2.48 -11.69
C GLU A 213 17.26 2.73 -10.86
N GLU A 214 16.29 1.81 -10.95
CA GLU A 214 15.04 1.89 -10.19
C GLU A 214 15.29 1.75 -8.68
N MET A 215 16.21 0.87 -8.28
CA MET A 215 16.56 0.70 -6.88
C MET A 215 17.27 1.93 -6.32
N LEU A 216 18.16 2.56 -7.11
CA LEU A 216 18.79 3.85 -6.76
C LEU A 216 17.75 4.97 -6.62
N ALA A 217 16.79 5.05 -7.56
CA ALA A 217 15.70 6.01 -7.47
C ALA A 217 14.88 5.81 -6.20
N LYS A 218 14.48 4.56 -5.89
CA LYS A 218 13.75 4.20 -4.67
C LYS A 218 14.48 4.66 -3.41
N VAL A 219 15.73 4.25 -3.22
CA VAL A 219 16.45 4.54 -1.96
C VAL A 219 16.75 6.03 -1.78
N SER A 220 16.81 6.81 -2.85
CA SER A 220 16.98 8.27 -2.78
C SER A 220 15.74 8.99 -2.24
N ALA A 221 14.55 8.44 -2.51
CA ALA A 221 13.26 8.98 -2.09
C ALA A 221 12.70 8.32 -0.82
N TRP A 222 13.35 7.26 -0.31
CA TRP A 222 12.86 6.48 0.82
C TRP A 222 12.97 7.24 2.16
N GLY A 223 12.00 7.04 3.06
CA GLY A 223 12.00 7.67 4.40
C GLY A 223 13.24 7.34 5.23
N HIS A 224 13.79 6.14 5.01
CA HIS A 224 14.97 5.58 5.68
C HIS A 224 16.30 5.91 4.99
N LYS A 225 16.32 6.84 4.02
CA LYS A 225 17.52 7.12 3.20
C LYS A 225 18.78 7.53 3.98
N LYS A 226 18.64 7.90 5.27
CA LYS A 226 19.76 8.28 6.14
C LYS A 226 20.28 7.14 7.02
N ASP A 227 19.63 5.99 7.03
CA ASP A 227 19.93 4.90 7.96
C ASP A 227 21.26 4.21 7.61
N ARG A 228 21.56 4.10 6.31
CA ARG A 228 22.75 3.44 5.75
C ARG A 228 23.16 4.14 4.45
N ASP A 229 24.37 3.85 3.97
CA ASP A 229 24.76 4.22 2.60
C ASP A 229 24.09 3.28 1.58
N TRP A 230 22.80 3.54 1.34
CA TRP A 230 22.00 2.75 0.42
C TRP A 230 22.53 2.77 -1.01
N VAL A 231 23.11 3.89 -1.45
CA VAL A 231 23.65 4.01 -2.81
C VAL A 231 24.84 3.08 -3.00
N ALA A 232 25.77 3.04 -2.04
CA ALA A 232 26.90 2.12 -2.10
C ALA A 232 26.44 0.65 -2.03
N LEU A 233 25.45 0.34 -1.19
CA LEU A 233 24.89 -1.01 -1.07
C LEU A 233 24.24 -1.49 -2.38
N VAL A 234 23.45 -0.62 -3.02
CA VAL A 234 22.84 -0.92 -4.32
C VAL A 234 23.91 -1.15 -5.38
N LYS A 235 24.89 -0.24 -5.52
CA LYS A 235 25.95 -0.41 -6.52
C LYS A 235 26.69 -1.74 -6.32
N LYS A 236 27.09 -2.03 -5.09
CA LYS A 236 27.78 -3.29 -4.73
C LYS A 236 26.94 -4.53 -5.02
N GLU A 237 25.63 -4.46 -4.80
CA GLU A 237 24.72 -5.58 -5.11
C GLU A 237 24.69 -5.90 -6.60
N PHE A 238 24.75 -4.88 -7.47
CA PHE A 238 24.69 -5.06 -8.92
C PHE A 238 26.05 -5.26 -9.61
N GLU A 239 27.16 -5.21 -8.87
CA GLU A 239 28.50 -5.55 -9.39
C GLU A 239 28.69 -7.04 -9.72
N ARG A 240 27.79 -7.91 -9.23
CA ARG A 240 27.87 -9.36 -9.41
C ARG A 240 26.48 -9.99 -9.56
N PRO A 241 26.40 -11.26 -10.01
CA PRO A 241 25.17 -12.04 -9.91
C PRO A 241 24.66 -12.10 -8.48
N PHE A 242 23.33 -12.18 -8.31
CA PHE A 242 22.70 -12.21 -6.99
C PHE A 242 23.26 -13.36 -6.15
N SER A 243 23.72 -13.04 -4.95
CA SER A 243 24.41 -13.99 -4.06
C SER A 243 23.47 -14.93 -3.29
N GLY A 244 22.15 -14.79 -3.45
CA GLY A 244 21.15 -15.53 -2.69
C GLY A 244 20.84 -14.90 -1.32
N THR A 245 21.45 -13.77 -0.97
CA THR A 245 21.15 -12.99 0.24
C THR A 245 21.00 -11.51 -0.10
N ASP A 246 19.94 -10.88 0.38
CA ASP A 246 19.70 -9.45 0.12
C ASP A 246 20.42 -8.55 1.14
N PHE A 247 20.74 -7.31 0.75
CA PHE A 247 21.43 -6.35 1.64
C PHE A 247 20.46 -5.53 2.51
N VAL A 248 19.16 -5.57 2.24
CA VAL A 248 18.13 -4.77 2.91
C VAL A 248 17.81 -5.36 4.27
N HIS A 249 17.47 -6.65 4.31
CA HIS A 249 17.05 -7.42 5.47
C HIS A 249 18.04 -8.51 5.86
N GLY A 250 18.89 -8.95 4.92
CA GLY A 250 19.78 -10.11 5.14
C GLY A 250 19.06 -11.45 5.00
N TYR A 251 17.96 -11.51 4.24
CA TYR A 251 17.20 -12.74 4.03
C TYR A 251 17.88 -13.63 3.00
N GLN A 252 17.73 -14.94 3.19
CA GLN A 252 18.16 -15.94 2.24
C GLN A 252 17.05 -16.24 1.25
N TYR A 253 17.42 -16.52 0.00
CA TYR A 253 16.49 -16.68 -1.12
C TYR A 253 16.67 -18.02 -1.81
N ARG A 254 15.55 -18.56 -2.30
CA ARG A 254 15.51 -19.67 -3.25
C ARG A 254 14.97 -19.21 -4.60
N SER A 255 15.37 -19.91 -5.65
CA SER A 255 14.77 -19.70 -6.97
C SER A 255 13.45 -20.46 -7.08
N VAL A 256 12.42 -19.77 -7.56
CA VAL A 256 11.09 -20.32 -7.85
C VAL A 256 10.64 -19.86 -9.23
N SER A 257 9.72 -20.60 -9.85
CA SER A 257 9.04 -20.09 -11.06
C SER A 257 8.29 -18.79 -10.72
N PRO A 258 8.44 -17.73 -11.54
CA PRO A 258 7.65 -16.51 -11.35
C PRO A 258 6.15 -16.82 -11.31
N ARG A 259 5.47 -16.31 -10.28
CA ARG A 259 4.03 -16.56 -10.07
C ARG A 259 3.13 -15.62 -10.84
N PHE A 260 3.61 -14.41 -11.10
CA PHE A 260 2.89 -13.38 -11.82
C PHE A 260 3.72 -12.87 -12.98
N GLN A 261 3.04 -12.30 -13.97
CA GLN A 261 3.70 -11.65 -15.10
C GLN A 261 4.25 -10.28 -14.66
N ILE A 262 5.40 -10.31 -13.98
CA ILE A 262 6.17 -9.13 -13.58
C ILE A 262 7.45 -9.13 -14.42
N SER A 263 7.65 -8.06 -15.19
CA SER A 263 8.77 -7.91 -16.13
C SER A 263 9.51 -6.59 -15.90
N PHE A 264 10.76 -6.52 -16.36
CA PHE A 264 11.55 -5.30 -16.46
C PHE A 264 11.26 -4.50 -17.73
N GLU A 265 10.53 -5.08 -18.68
CA GLU A 265 10.01 -4.35 -19.82
C GLU A 265 8.94 -3.35 -19.40
N GLU A 266 8.81 -2.25 -20.16
CA GLU A 266 7.79 -1.25 -19.89
C GLU A 266 6.40 -1.89 -19.90
N PRO A 267 5.60 -1.71 -18.82
CA PRO A 267 4.29 -2.32 -18.75
C PRO A 267 3.37 -1.71 -19.80
N ARG A 268 2.65 -2.57 -20.53
CA ARG A 268 1.64 -2.16 -21.50
C ARG A 268 0.25 -2.24 -20.90
N PHE A 269 -0.47 -1.13 -20.95
CA PHE A 269 -1.84 -1.02 -20.46
C PHE A 269 -2.79 -0.85 -21.63
N GLU A 270 -3.47 -1.94 -21.99
CA GLU A 270 -4.49 -1.91 -23.05
C GLU A 270 -5.80 -1.38 -22.49
N SER A 271 -6.39 -0.40 -23.17
CA SER A 271 -7.69 0.16 -22.79
C SER A 271 -8.78 -0.92 -22.80
N ARG A 272 -9.51 -1.05 -21.69
CA ARG A 272 -10.64 -1.98 -21.51
C ARG A 272 -11.99 -1.26 -21.39
N GLY A 273 -12.00 0.07 -21.44
CA GLY A 273 -13.23 0.85 -21.39
C GLY A 273 -13.04 2.27 -20.89
N LYS A 274 -14.15 2.89 -20.48
CA LYS A 274 -14.13 4.24 -19.91
C LYS A 274 -13.55 4.22 -18.51
N ALA A 275 -12.47 4.96 -18.31
CA ALA A 275 -11.84 5.17 -17.02
C ALA A 275 -12.83 5.65 -15.95
N ASN A 276 -12.76 5.07 -14.75
CA ASN A 276 -13.53 5.47 -13.58
C ASN A 276 -12.62 6.24 -12.61
N VAL A 277 -12.59 7.56 -12.77
CA VAL A 277 -11.66 8.44 -12.05
C VAL A 277 -12.43 9.53 -11.31
N LYS A 278 -12.24 9.63 -10.00
CA LYS A 278 -12.67 10.75 -9.17
C LYS A 278 -11.45 11.63 -8.89
N ARG A 279 -11.44 12.84 -9.44
CA ARG A 279 -10.40 13.84 -9.17
C ARG A 279 -10.85 14.73 -8.01
N LEU A 280 -10.07 14.75 -6.93
CA LEU A 280 -10.31 15.59 -5.76
C LEU A 280 -9.80 17.00 -6.03
N THR A 281 -10.59 17.99 -5.63
CA THR A 281 -10.16 19.38 -5.54
C THR A 281 -9.28 19.59 -4.31
N ARG A 282 -8.48 20.66 -4.31
CA ARG A 282 -7.72 21.10 -3.13
C ARG A 282 -8.62 21.26 -1.89
N LYS A 283 -9.85 21.74 -2.09
CA LYS A 283 -10.84 21.92 -1.01
C LYS A 283 -11.30 20.58 -0.42
N GLU A 284 -11.60 19.59 -1.27
CA GLU A 284 -11.96 18.23 -0.82
C GLU A 284 -10.80 17.59 -0.04
N LEU A 285 -9.57 17.64 -0.57
CA LEU A 285 -8.37 17.13 0.10
C LEU A 285 -8.17 17.78 1.49
N LEU A 286 -8.17 19.12 1.55
CA LEU A 286 -8.05 19.83 2.82
C LEU A 286 -9.21 19.52 3.77
N GLY A 287 -10.40 19.23 3.23
CA GLY A 287 -11.55 18.76 3.99
C GLY A 287 -11.27 17.45 4.72
N LEU A 288 -10.68 16.47 4.04
CA LEU A 288 -10.27 15.19 4.63
C LEU A 288 -9.22 15.37 5.74
N VAL A 289 -8.25 16.26 5.52
CA VAL A 289 -7.23 16.59 6.53
C VAL A 289 -7.84 17.35 7.73
N ARG A 290 -8.85 18.20 7.49
CA ARG A 290 -9.50 19.07 8.50
C ARG A 290 -10.69 18.45 9.22
N ALA A 291 -11.23 17.32 8.74
CA ALA A 291 -12.26 16.55 9.44
C ALA A 291 -11.85 16.22 10.90
N LYS A 292 -10.54 16.34 11.20
CA LYS A 292 -9.91 16.57 12.52
C LYS A 292 -10.60 17.57 13.48
N LYS A 293 -11.48 18.47 13.03
CA LYS A 293 -12.02 19.56 13.88
C LYS A 293 -13.41 19.32 14.47
N ASN A 294 -14.30 18.56 13.85
CA ASN A 294 -15.75 18.62 14.19
C ASN A 294 -16.41 17.29 14.59
N GLY A 295 -15.64 16.25 14.95
CA GLY A 295 -16.21 14.99 15.46
C GLY A 295 -15.62 14.60 16.81
N PHE A 296 -16.38 14.83 17.89
CA PHE A 296 -16.36 14.19 19.23
C PHE A 296 -15.03 13.87 19.97
N TRP A 297 -13.87 14.24 19.42
CA TRP A 297 -12.55 13.81 19.90
C TRP A 297 -11.57 14.98 19.98
N SER A 298 -11.86 15.93 20.88
CA SER A 298 -10.88 16.82 21.51
C SER A 298 -9.80 16.09 22.33
N ARG A 299 -9.59 14.78 22.08
CA ARG A 299 -8.77 13.87 22.89
C ARG A 299 -7.60 13.24 22.15
N ILE A 300 -7.30 13.65 20.92
CA ILE A 300 -5.94 13.44 20.38
C ILE A 300 -5.06 14.53 20.99
N ARG A 301 -4.67 14.32 22.25
CA ARG A 301 -3.54 15.03 22.84
C ARG A 301 -2.32 14.72 21.99
N CYS A 302 -1.59 15.76 21.58
CA CYS A 302 -0.18 15.57 21.31
C CYS A 302 0.44 14.99 22.61
N PRO A 303 1.42 14.08 22.56
CA PRO A 303 2.09 13.60 23.78
C PRO A 303 2.71 14.73 24.64
N PHE A 304 2.77 15.95 24.10
CA PHE A 304 3.26 17.16 24.74
C PHE A 304 2.18 18.12 25.28
N ASP A 305 0.90 17.76 25.28
CA ASP A 305 -0.16 18.57 25.95
C ASP A 305 -0.15 18.42 27.49
N LYS A 306 1.02 18.16 28.08
CA LYS A 306 1.26 18.29 29.51
C LYS A 306 2.28 19.40 29.75
N GLY A 307 1.75 20.57 30.10
CA GLY A 307 2.47 21.60 30.83
C GLY A 307 3.33 22.51 29.97
N LEU A 308 2.88 23.74 29.82
CA LEU A 308 3.63 24.94 30.19
C LEU A 308 2.61 26.08 30.20
N ASP A 309 2.11 26.38 31.40
CA ASP A 309 1.59 27.71 31.71
C ASP A 309 2.74 28.69 31.53
N PHE A 310 2.63 29.59 30.55
CA PHE A 310 3.02 31.02 30.61
C PHE A 310 2.35 31.74 29.44
#